data_AF-A0A5C6ALQ6-F1
#
_entry.id   AF-A0A5C6ALQ6-F1
#
_cell.length_a   1.000
_cell.length_b   1.000
_cell.length_c   1.000
_cell.angle_alpha   90.00
_cell.angle_beta   90.00
_cell.angle_gamma   90.00
#
_symmetry.space_group_name_H-M   'P 1'
#
loop_
_entity.id
_entity.type
_entity.pdbx_description
1 polymer ?
#
loop_
_entity_poly.entity_id
_entity_poly.type
_entity_poly.pdbx_seq_one_letter_code
_entity_poly.pdbx_strand_id
1 'polypeptide(L)'
;MSKTKQTTPEIDAILSELTHVAKEAFEGGTLDSDRVDKLTQSLSVNGWKRHSSDAPPLEDQVRERVLASLDSRGTSHESELSAIVGKIQQSYDSQTDSQTPASNQTAPT
;
A
#
# COMPACT_ATOMS: atom_id res chain seq x y z
N MET A 1 23.64 3.10 14.09
CA MET A 1 22.34 3.41 14.69
C MET A 1 21.30 3.40 13.58
N SER A 2 20.56 2.30 13.48
CA SER A 2 19.57 2.08 12.43
C SER A 2 18.45 3.11 12.57
N LYS A 3 18.28 3.98 11.57
CA LYS A 3 17.12 4.87 11.46
C LYS A 3 15.88 3.98 11.30
N THR A 4 15.23 3.63 12.39
CA THR A 4 13.85 3.16 12.35
C THR A 4 13.03 4.30 11.76
N LYS A 5 12.68 4.17 10.48
CA LYS A 5 11.72 5.07 9.83
C LYS A 5 10.51 5.15 10.74
N GLN A 6 10.22 6.36 11.18
CA GLN A 6 9.22 6.68 12.19
C GLN A 6 7.83 6.51 11.56
N THR A 7 7.38 5.26 11.45
CA THR A 7 5.99 4.95 11.14
C THR A 7 5.18 5.21 12.40
N THR A 8 4.29 6.20 12.36
CA THR A 8 3.34 6.47 13.45
C THR A 8 2.56 5.18 13.76
N PRO A 9 2.15 4.91 15.01
CA PRO A 9 1.33 3.72 15.33
C PRO A 9 0.08 3.59 14.44
N GLU A 10 -0.48 4.71 13.99
CA GLU A 10 -1.61 4.73 13.05
C GLU A 10 -1.23 4.16 11.68
N ILE A 11 -0.07 4.55 11.15
CA ILE A 11 0.46 4.02 9.89
C ILE A 11 0.73 2.52 10.00
N ASP A 12 1.33 2.07 11.09
CA ASP A 12 1.61 0.64 11.30
C ASP A 12 0.32 -0.17 11.40
N ALA A 13 -0.70 0.35 12.08
CA ALA A 13 -2.02 -0.26 12.13
C ALA A 13 -2.65 -0.38 10.74
N ILE A 14 -2.56 0.67 9.91
CA ILE A 14 -3.10 0.65 8.54
C ILE A 14 -2.34 -0.36 7.66
N LEU A 15 -1.01 -0.44 7.78
CA LEU A 15 -0.19 -1.43 7.05
C LEU A 15 -0.50 -2.87 7.49
N SER A 16 -0.74 -3.07 8.78
CA SER A 16 -1.14 -4.37 9.33
C SER A 16 -2.51 -4.79 8.79
N GLU A 17 -3.47 -3.86 8.73
CA GLU A 17 -4.79 -4.11 8.15
C GLU A 17 -4.70 -4.39 6.64
N LEU A 18 -3.90 -3.64 5.88
CA LEU A 18 -3.63 -3.92 4.47
C LEU A 18 -3.01 -5.29 4.25
N THR A 19 -2.10 -5.69 5.13
CA THR A 19 -1.48 -7.03 5.13
C THR A 19 -2.54 -8.09 5.38
N HIS A 20 -3.45 -7.87 6.33
CA HIS A 20 -4.53 -8.78 6.63
C HIS A 20 -5.45 -8.97 5.42
N VAL A 21 -5.92 -7.86 4.81
CA VAL A 21 -6.79 -7.90 3.62
C VAL A 21 -6.09 -8.58 2.44
N ALA A 22 -4.80 -8.31 2.22
CA ALA A 22 -4.02 -8.96 1.17
C ALA A 22 -3.86 -10.47 1.43
N LYS A 23 -3.66 -10.86 2.69
CA LYS A 23 -3.57 -12.27 3.10
C LYS A 23 -4.91 -12.99 2.92
N GLU A 24 -6.03 -12.39 3.34
CA GLU A 24 -7.37 -12.95 3.14
C GLU A 24 -7.64 -13.21 1.65
N ALA A 25 -7.31 -12.24 0.78
CA ALA A 25 -7.44 -12.41 -0.67
C ALA A 25 -6.52 -13.51 -1.22
N PHE A 26 -5.29 -13.61 -0.71
CA PHE A 26 -4.31 -14.62 -1.11
C PHE A 26 -4.68 -16.04 -0.66
N GLU A 27 -5.30 -16.22 0.50
CA GLU A 27 -5.74 -17.53 1.01
C GLU A 27 -7.02 -18.06 0.32
N GLY A 28 -7.47 -17.41 -0.76
CA GLY A 28 -8.63 -17.80 -1.55
C GLY A 28 -9.86 -16.89 -1.38
N GLY A 29 -9.71 -15.77 -0.67
CA GLY A 29 -10.73 -14.73 -0.56
C GLY A 29 -10.78 -13.80 -1.77
N THR A 30 -11.68 -12.82 -1.72
CA THR A 30 -11.73 -11.73 -2.70
C THR A 30 -11.07 -10.48 -2.11
N LEU A 31 -10.27 -9.78 -2.90
CA LEU A 31 -9.69 -8.50 -2.48
C LEU A 31 -10.79 -7.45 -2.32
N ASP A 32 -11.06 -7.08 -1.07
CA ASP A 32 -12.05 -6.06 -0.73
C ASP A 32 -11.52 -4.67 -1.14
N SER A 33 -11.97 -4.20 -2.30
CA SER A 33 -11.45 -2.98 -2.90
C SER A 33 -11.88 -1.73 -2.13
N ASP A 34 -13.03 -1.74 -1.44
CA ASP A 34 -13.50 -0.62 -0.60
C ASP A 34 -12.63 -0.48 0.67
N ARG A 35 -12.29 -1.60 1.32
CA ARG A 35 -11.35 -1.60 2.46
C ARG A 35 -9.98 -1.13 2.02
N VAL A 36 -9.46 -1.64 0.90
CA VAL A 36 -8.17 -1.19 0.35
C VAL A 36 -8.19 0.31 0.10
N ASP A 37 -9.23 0.84 -0.56
CA ASP A 37 -9.38 2.26 -0.88
C ASP A 37 -9.39 3.15 0.38
N LYS A 38 -10.10 2.74 1.43
CA LYS A 38 -10.11 3.47 2.71
C LYS A 38 -8.77 3.44 3.43
N LEU A 39 -8.07 2.31 3.38
CA LEU A 39 -6.77 2.15 4.04
C LEU A 39 -5.68 2.93 3.29
N THR A 40 -5.67 2.88 1.96
CA THR A 40 -4.75 3.65 1.12
C THR A 40 -5.00 5.16 1.26
N GLN A 41 -6.27 5.58 1.36
CA GLN A 41 -6.64 6.96 1.69
C GLN A 41 -6.11 7.38 3.06
N SER A 42 -6.28 6.52 4.06
CA SER A 42 -5.82 6.78 5.43
C SER A 42 -4.30 6.89 5.49
N LEU A 43 -3.56 6.09 4.73
CA LEU A 43 -2.10 6.22 4.59
C LEU A 43 -1.71 7.58 4.00
N SER A 44 -2.38 8.00 2.93
CA SER A 44 -2.16 9.32 2.30
C SER A 44 -2.38 10.47 3.30
N VAL A 45 -3.50 10.44 4.02
CA VAL A 45 -3.87 11.46 5.03
C VAL A 45 -2.92 11.48 6.21
N ASN A 46 -2.45 10.31 6.68
CA ASN A 46 -1.48 10.19 7.77
C ASN A 46 -0.04 10.58 7.36
N GLY A 47 0.16 11.05 6.14
CA GLY A 47 1.45 11.54 5.68
C GLY A 47 2.44 10.43 5.37
N TRP A 48 1.95 9.21 5.06
CA TRP A 48 2.78 8.18 4.42
C TRP A 48 3.20 8.69 3.05
N LYS A 49 4.29 9.48 3.01
CA LYS A 49 4.71 10.08 1.74
C LYS A 49 5.24 8.99 0.84
N ARG A 50 4.49 8.82 -0.24
CA ARG A 50 4.73 7.98 -1.41
C ARG A 50 6.18 7.89 -1.86
N HIS A 51 6.98 8.94 -1.63
CA HIS A 51 8.39 9.03 -2.00
C HIS A 51 9.26 9.64 -0.89
N SER A 52 9.34 9.03 0.30
CA SER A 52 10.68 9.08 0.90
C SER A 52 11.59 8.37 -0.09
N SER A 53 12.58 9.04 -0.67
CA SER A 53 13.51 8.43 -1.66
C SER A 53 14.23 7.19 -1.14
N ASP A 54 14.07 6.91 0.15
CA ASP A 54 14.61 5.79 0.89
C ASP A 54 13.57 4.67 1.16
N ALA A 55 12.26 4.94 1.03
CA ALA A 55 11.18 4.00 1.37
C ALA A 55 10.74 3.15 0.16
N PRO A 56 10.63 1.82 0.31
CA PRO A 56 10.12 0.97 -0.74
C PRO A 56 8.62 1.24 -0.96
N PRO A 57 8.07 0.90 -2.15
CA PRO A 57 6.67 1.13 -2.47
C PRO A 57 5.73 0.35 -1.53
N LEU A 58 4.46 0.78 -1.47
CA LEU A 58 3.47 0.17 -0.56
C LEU A 58 3.29 -1.32 -0.87
N GLU A 59 3.35 -1.69 -2.16
CA GLU A 59 3.34 -3.10 -2.57
C GLU A 59 4.45 -3.94 -1.91
N ASP A 60 5.66 -3.39 -1.76
CA ASP A 60 6.81 -4.12 -1.22
C ASP A 60 6.61 -4.34 0.28
N GLN A 61 6.17 -3.29 0.98
CA GLN A 61 5.90 -3.32 2.42
C GLN A 61 4.76 -4.28 2.79
N VAL A 62 3.72 -4.35 1.97
CA VAL A 62 2.61 -5.29 2.16
C VAL A 62 3.04 -6.70 1.77
N ARG A 63 3.75 -6.86 0.64
CA ARG A 63 4.27 -8.16 0.18
C ARG A 63 5.20 -8.78 1.21
N GLU A 64 6.20 -8.06 1.70
CA GLU A 64 7.13 -8.55 2.72
C GLU A 64 6.41 -8.99 3.99
N ARG A 65 5.41 -8.22 4.46
CA ARG A 65 4.62 -8.59 5.64
C ARG A 65 3.75 -9.82 5.42
N VAL A 66 3.12 -9.94 4.25
CA VAL A 66 2.32 -11.13 3.91
C VAL A 66 3.24 -12.35 3.80
N LEU A 67 4.38 -12.23 3.10
CA LEU A 67 5.37 -13.31 2.99
C LEU A 67 5.93 -13.71 4.36
N ALA A 68 6.23 -12.76 5.24
CA ALA A 68 6.68 -13.03 6.61
C ALA A 68 5.59 -13.72 7.45
N SER A 69 4.31 -13.49 7.14
CA SER A 69 3.17 -14.14 7.80
C SER A 69 2.83 -15.52 7.21
N LEU A 70 3.34 -15.84 6.02
CA LEU A 70 3.14 -17.11 5.35
C LEU A 70 4.32 -18.03 5.67
N ASP A 71 4.12 -18.93 6.63
CA ASP A 71 5.14 -19.89 7.08
C ASP A 71 5.60 -20.79 5.91
N SER A 72 6.75 -20.45 5.32
CA SER A 72 7.58 -21.21 4.38
C SER A 72 6.93 -21.81 3.10
N ARG A 73 5.64 -21.60 2.83
CA ARG A 73 4.93 -22.04 1.60
C ARG A 73 4.86 -20.97 0.49
N GLY A 74 5.37 -19.76 0.77
CA GLY A 74 5.07 -18.54 0.02
C GLY A 74 5.66 -18.38 -1.39
N THR A 75 6.59 -19.23 -1.83
CA THR A 75 7.31 -19.04 -3.11
C THR A 75 6.52 -19.45 -4.36
N SER A 76 5.58 -20.40 -4.27
CA SER A 76 4.84 -20.86 -5.47
C SER A 76 3.73 -19.92 -5.93
N HIS A 77 3.34 -18.96 -5.10
CA HIS A 77 2.20 -18.05 -5.38
C HIS A 77 2.63 -16.57 -5.36
N GLU A 78 3.93 -16.28 -5.46
CA GLU A 78 4.44 -14.90 -5.48
C GLU A 78 3.80 -14.05 -6.59
N SER A 79 3.47 -14.65 -7.73
CA SER A 79 2.77 -13.96 -8.82
C SER A 79 1.34 -13.55 -8.47
N GLU A 80 0.63 -14.37 -7.69
CA GLU A 80 -0.72 -14.09 -7.25
C GLU A 80 -0.72 -13.01 -6.16
N LEU A 81 0.22 -13.12 -5.21
CA LEU A 81 0.45 -12.08 -4.22
C LEU A 81 0.83 -10.76 -4.90
N SER A 82 1.72 -10.78 -5.89
CA SER A 82 2.12 -9.62 -6.71
C SER A 82 0.92 -8.95 -7.38
N ALA A 83 -0.01 -9.72 -7.95
CA ALA A 83 -1.22 -9.18 -8.53
C ALA A 83 -2.15 -8.51 -7.50
N ILE A 84 -2.26 -9.07 -6.29
CA ILE A 84 -3.04 -8.50 -5.19
C ILE A 84 -2.41 -7.19 -4.70
N VAL A 85 -1.12 -7.19 -4.39
CA VAL A 85 -0.43 -5.98 -3.90
C VAL A 85 -0.30 -4.91 -4.98
N GLY A 86 -0.22 -5.30 -6.25
CA GLY A 86 -0.25 -4.38 -7.39
C GLY A 86 -1.57 -3.60 -7.46
N LYS A 87 -2.71 -4.23 -7.16
CA LYS A 87 -4.01 -3.53 -7.05
C LYS A 87 -4.05 -2.54 -5.89
N ILE A 88 -3.44 -2.89 -4.75
CA ILE A 88 -3.33 -2.01 -3.59
C ILE A 88 -2.50 -0.77 -3.93
N GLN A 89 -1.34 -0.97 -4.57
CA GLN A 89 -0.48 0.11 -5.06
C GLN A 89 -1.20 0.99 -6.10
N GLN A 90 -1.98 0.38 -7.01
CA GLN A 90 -2.75 1.13 -8.01
C GLN A 90 -3.87 1.98 -7.38
N SER A 91 -4.59 1.45 -6.38
CA SER A 91 -5.59 2.23 -5.64
C SER A 91 -4.94 3.40 -4.90
N TYR A 92 -3.82 3.15 -4.22
CA TYR A 92 -3.04 4.19 -3.57
C TYR A 92 -2.52 5.24 -4.55
N ASP A 93 -2.05 4.81 -5.73
CA ASP A 93 -1.59 5.70 -6.79
C ASP A 93 -2.71 6.61 -7.29
N SER A 94 -3.83 6.02 -7.66
CA SER A 94 -4.99 6.73 -8.20
C SER A 94 -5.51 7.81 -7.25
N GLN A 95 -5.51 7.55 -5.94
CA GLN A 95 -5.96 8.53 -4.95
C GLN A 95 -4.96 9.66 -4.71
N THR A 96 -3.65 9.34 -4.71
CA THR A 96 -2.62 10.35 -4.46
C THR A 96 -2.36 11.23 -5.69
N ASP A 97 -2.49 10.70 -6.90
CA ASP A 97 -2.41 11.48 -8.15
C ASP A 97 -3.59 12.47 -8.25
N SER A 98 -4.79 12.03 -7.84
CA SER A 98 -6.00 12.86 -7.75
C SER A 98 -5.92 13.99 -6.72
N GLN A 99 -4.98 13.92 -5.76
CA GLN A 99 -4.72 14.98 -4.77
C GLN A 99 -3.62 15.97 -5.20
N THR A 100 -3.06 15.83 -6.40
CA THR A 100 -2.33 16.93 -7.01
C THR A 100 -3.36 18.01 -7.34
N PRO A 101 -3.34 19.21 -6.72
CA PRO A 101 -4.13 20.30 -7.28
C PRO A 101 -3.64 20.44 -8.70
N ALA A 102 -4.52 20.26 -9.68
CA ALA A 102 -4.29 20.68 -11.04
C ALA A 102 -3.70 22.09 -10.92
N SER A 103 -2.40 22.21 -11.18
CA SER A 103 -1.76 23.50 -11.29
C SER A 103 -2.47 24.13 -12.47
N ASN A 104 -3.36 25.06 -12.13
CA ASN A 104 -4.25 25.77 -13.03
C ASN A 104 -3.53 26.03 -14.34
N GLN A 105 -3.93 25.30 -15.39
CA GLN A 105 -3.76 25.79 -16.74
C GLN A 105 -4.57 27.09 -16.80
N THR A 106 -3.90 28.22 -16.62
CA THR A 106 -4.47 29.52 -16.96
C THR A 106 -3.36 30.46 -17.38
N ALA A 107 -3.14 30.51 -18.68
CA ALA A 107 -2.99 31.78 -19.38
C ALA A 107 -3.28 31.55 -20.87
N PRO A 108 -4.51 31.83 -21.34
CA PRO A 108 -4.69 32.24 -22.72
C PRO A 108 -4.29 33.72 -22.81
N THR A 109 -3.23 34.05 -23.54
CA THR A 109 -3.11 35.36 -24.20
C THR A 109 -2.24 35.23 -25.44
#